data_AF-A0A2V6N6T7-F1
#
_entry.id   AF-A0A2V6N6T7-F1
#
_cell.length_a   1.000
_cell.length_b   1.000
_cell.length_c   1.000
_cell.angle_alpha   90.00
_cell.angle_beta   90.00
_cell.angle_gamma   90.00
#
_symmetry.space_group_name_H-M   'P 1'
#
loop_
_entity.id
_entity.type
_entity.pdbx_description
1 polymer ?
#
loop_
_entity_poly.entity_id
_entity_poly.type
_entity_poly.pdbx_seq_one_letter_code
_entity_poly.pdbx_strand_id
1 'polypeptide(L)'
;DAARHLFRVTAGLESMVLGETEITGQIKTAYEIARNAGLTGRVLNRLFQRAFQATKEIRTRTGIGRGTVSIKSTAVELLGKTDLSQQSIMVLGAGEMAENCVRLLLKKGAQSIFISNRSFDRALDLATRCGGEAVCFGYCLFEMRDVDVVIAATSSAETLLSCDDIENLMKARRNRALLLIDLSVPRNIDPAASQLENVTIYNIDDLEALARQGAQARERELATCHRIIEAQVAALIKKLESESERMTRTDLFRRSLEATRDISYPLPTTSGLVAQPS
;
A
#
# COMPACT_ATOMS: atom_id res chain seq x y z
N ASP A 1 15.12 17.17 6.26
CA ASP A 1 13.72 16.75 6.51
C ASP A 1 12.98 16.20 5.30
N ALA A 2 13.00 16.87 4.15
CA ALA A 2 12.30 16.37 2.94
C ALA A 2 12.65 14.92 2.55
N ALA A 3 13.94 14.55 2.60
CA ALA A 3 14.37 13.18 2.30
C ALA A 3 13.81 12.16 3.32
N ARG A 4 13.86 12.50 4.61
CA ARG A 4 13.31 11.66 5.68
C ARG A 4 11.82 11.47 5.52
N HIS A 5 11.08 12.55 5.25
CA HIS A 5 9.64 12.48 5.03
C HIS A 5 9.30 11.60 3.82
N LEU A 6 9.98 11.78 2.68
CA LEU A 6 9.79 10.91 1.52
C LEU A 6 10.02 9.43 1.87
N PHE A 7 11.04 9.12 2.67
CA PHE A 7 11.35 7.73 3.06
C PHE A 7 10.24 7.17 3.96
N ARG A 8 9.73 7.97 4.91
CA ARG A 8 8.60 7.60 5.77
C ARG A 8 7.33 7.36 4.96
N VAL A 9 6.98 8.28 4.04
CA VAL A 9 5.81 8.14 3.16
C VAL A 9 5.96 6.91 2.25
N THR A 10 7.11 6.74 1.59
CA THR A 10 7.36 5.60 0.68
C THR A 10 7.35 4.25 1.40
N ALA A 11 7.75 4.23 2.68
CA ALA A 11 7.66 3.05 3.53
C ALA A 11 6.26 2.81 4.13
N GLY A 12 5.29 3.69 3.85
CA GLY A 12 3.92 3.61 4.37
C GLY A 12 3.81 3.93 5.87
N LEU A 13 4.79 4.63 6.45
CA LEU A 13 4.78 4.98 7.88
C LEU A 13 3.96 6.23 8.22
N GLU A 14 3.53 6.97 7.20
CA GLU A 14 2.67 8.15 7.33
C GLU A 14 1.22 7.85 6.91
N SER A 15 0.93 6.60 6.49
CA SER A 15 -0.44 6.18 6.16
C SER A 15 -1.20 5.86 7.45
N MET A 16 -2.53 6.01 7.39
CA MET A 16 -3.44 5.53 8.44
C MET A 16 -3.23 4.03 8.70
N VAL A 17 -2.90 3.26 7.66
CA VAL A 17 -2.50 1.86 7.77
C VAL A 17 -0.98 1.75 7.56
N LEU A 18 -0.28 1.59 8.68
CA LEU A 18 1.17 1.50 8.70
C LEU A 18 1.70 0.33 7.86
N GLY A 19 2.56 0.64 6.89
CA GLY A 19 3.27 -0.33 6.05
C GLY A 19 2.54 -0.73 4.76
N GLU A 20 1.50 0.02 4.35
CA GLU A 20 0.77 -0.17 3.10
C GLU A 20 1.66 -0.27 1.85
N THR A 21 1.27 -1.17 0.92
CA THR A 21 2.01 -1.36 -0.33
C THR A 21 1.57 -0.45 -1.47
N GLU A 22 0.36 0.08 -1.39
CA GLU A 22 -0.23 0.94 -2.41
C GLU A 22 0.53 2.27 -2.52
N ILE A 23 0.83 2.92 -1.40
CA ILE A 23 1.60 4.18 -1.37
C ILE A 23 2.97 4.03 -2.06
N THR A 24 3.67 2.92 -1.81
CA THR A 24 4.95 2.64 -2.51
C THR A 24 4.74 2.52 -4.03
N GLY A 25 3.65 1.88 -4.46
CA GLY A 25 3.28 1.75 -5.87
C GLY A 25 2.97 3.10 -6.51
N GLN A 26 2.11 3.90 -5.88
CA GLN A 26 1.74 5.24 -6.35
C GLN A 26 2.96 6.17 -6.47
N ILE A 27 3.86 6.16 -5.46
CA ILE A 27 5.10 6.94 -5.50
C ILE A 27 6.02 6.47 -6.62
N LYS A 28 6.11 5.15 -6.86
CA LYS A 28 6.91 4.61 -7.96
C LYS A 28 6.36 5.04 -9.31
N THR A 29 5.05 4.98 -9.51
CA THR A 29 4.38 5.46 -10.72
C THR A 29 4.64 6.96 -10.94
N ALA A 30 4.45 7.79 -9.91
CA ALA A 30 4.70 9.22 -9.99
C ALA A 30 6.16 9.55 -10.34
N TYR A 31 7.12 8.83 -9.73
CA TYR A 31 8.53 8.94 -10.04
C TYR A 31 8.84 8.55 -11.50
N GLU A 32 8.28 7.45 -12.00
CA GLU A 32 8.50 6.99 -13.37
C GLU A 32 7.93 7.97 -14.41
N ILE A 33 6.74 8.53 -14.16
CA ILE A 33 6.16 9.59 -14.99
C ILE A 33 7.09 10.81 -15.05
N ALA A 34 7.51 11.33 -13.90
CA ALA A 34 8.40 12.49 -13.83
C ALA A 34 9.76 12.23 -14.49
N ARG A 35 10.31 11.02 -14.33
CA ARG A 35 11.59 10.61 -14.93
C ARG A 35 11.49 10.55 -16.45
N ASN A 36 10.44 9.95 -16.98
CA ASN A 36 10.24 9.82 -18.42
C ASN A 36 9.98 11.18 -19.10
N ALA A 37 9.38 12.12 -18.37
CA ALA A 37 9.22 13.51 -18.82
C ALA A 37 10.50 14.37 -18.69
N GLY A 38 11.61 13.82 -18.19
CA GLY A 38 12.86 14.56 -17.99
C GLY A 38 12.84 15.57 -16.84
N LEU A 39 11.83 15.51 -15.96
CA LEU A 39 11.64 16.45 -14.84
C LEU A 39 12.46 16.09 -13.60
N THR A 40 13.19 14.98 -13.62
CA THR A 40 14.01 14.51 -12.50
C THR A 40 15.51 14.69 -12.78
N GLY A 41 16.21 15.41 -11.90
CA GLY A 41 17.67 15.51 -11.93
C GLY A 41 18.41 14.37 -11.21
N ARG A 42 19.74 14.37 -11.24
CA ARG A 42 20.58 13.34 -10.58
C ARG A 42 20.29 13.18 -9.08
N VAL A 43 20.10 14.30 -8.38
CA VAL A 43 19.84 14.30 -6.93
C VAL A 43 18.50 13.64 -6.63
N LEU A 44 17.44 14.04 -7.34
CA LEU A 44 16.10 13.51 -7.16
C LEU A 44 16.04 12.01 -7.50
N ASN A 45 16.69 11.59 -8.59
CA ASN A 45 16.78 10.19 -8.97
C ASN A 45 17.38 9.33 -7.86
N ARG A 46 18.49 9.76 -7.25
CA ARG A 46 19.10 9.02 -6.14
C ARG A 46 18.22 9.00 -4.90
N LEU A 47 17.57 10.12 -4.59
CA LEU A 47 16.68 10.24 -3.46
C LEU A 47 15.57 9.18 -3.55
N PHE A 48 14.88 9.07 -4.68
CA PHE A 48 13.84 8.05 -4.90
C PHE A 48 14.40 6.62 -4.88
N GLN A 49 15.54 6.37 -5.53
CA GLN A 49 16.16 5.04 -5.51
C GLN A 49 16.55 4.60 -4.10
N ARG A 50 17.07 5.50 -3.27
CA ARG A 50 17.37 5.23 -1.86
C ARG A 50 16.10 5.03 -1.03
N ALA A 51 15.06 5.81 -1.29
CA ALA A 51 13.76 5.61 -0.64
C ALA A 51 13.22 4.19 -0.91
N PHE A 52 13.24 3.73 -2.17
CA PHE A 52 12.79 2.37 -2.52
C PHE A 52 13.67 1.28 -1.90
N GLN A 53 14.99 1.49 -1.81
CA GLN A 53 15.89 0.57 -1.11
C GLN A 53 15.56 0.48 0.38
N ALA A 54 15.36 1.63 1.04
CA ALA A 54 14.97 1.69 2.45
C ALA A 54 13.63 0.96 2.68
N THR A 55 12.64 1.20 1.82
CA THR A 55 11.34 0.50 1.88
C THR A 55 11.51 -1.01 1.71
N LYS A 56 12.34 -1.47 0.76
CA LYS A 56 12.62 -2.91 0.58
C LYS A 56 13.31 -3.51 1.81
N GLU A 57 14.28 -2.81 2.39
CA GLU A 57 14.99 -3.25 3.59
C GLU A 57 14.04 -3.33 4.79
N ILE A 58 13.22 -2.30 5.01
CA ILE A 58 12.19 -2.27 6.06
C ILE A 58 11.29 -3.50 5.94
N ARG A 59 10.72 -3.77 4.76
CA ARG A 59 9.83 -4.93 4.56
C ARG A 59 10.49 -6.27 4.76
N THR A 60 11.80 -6.36 4.54
CA THR A 60 12.56 -7.59 4.72
C THR A 60 12.91 -7.82 6.19
N ARG A 61 13.21 -6.74 6.92
CA ARG A 61 13.76 -6.77 8.28
C ARG A 61 12.73 -6.52 9.38
N THR A 62 11.52 -6.09 9.05
CA THR A 62 10.45 -5.81 10.01
C THR A 62 9.14 -6.45 9.56
N GLY A 63 8.23 -6.72 10.52
CA GLY A 63 6.88 -7.15 10.22
C GLY A 63 5.95 -6.04 9.73
N ILE A 64 6.42 -4.78 9.61
CA ILE A 64 5.57 -3.63 9.29
C ILE A 64 4.85 -3.79 7.94
N GLY A 65 5.50 -4.43 6.96
CA GLY A 65 4.93 -4.72 5.64
C GLY A 65 3.93 -5.88 5.63
N ARG A 66 3.87 -6.67 6.71
CA ARG A 66 2.77 -7.61 6.97
C ARG A 66 1.52 -6.87 7.48
N GLY A 67 1.61 -5.57 7.75
CA GLY A 67 0.53 -4.72 8.21
C GLY A 67 -0.44 -4.24 7.12
N THR A 68 -0.10 -4.25 5.82
CA THR A 68 -1.14 -3.99 4.78
C THR A 68 -2.10 -5.17 4.61
N VAL A 69 -1.62 -6.34 5.02
CA VAL A 69 -2.41 -7.56 5.12
C VAL A 69 -3.43 -7.41 6.28
N SER A 70 -3.30 -6.39 7.15
CA SER A 70 -4.01 -6.20 8.42
C SER A 70 -5.52 -6.15 8.36
N ILE A 71 -6.21 -5.36 7.54
CA ILE A 71 -7.69 -5.31 7.66
C ILE A 71 -8.30 -6.62 7.17
N LYS A 72 -7.86 -7.10 6.00
CA LYS A 72 -8.26 -8.38 5.41
C LYS A 72 -7.85 -9.57 6.29
N SER A 73 -6.64 -9.55 6.84
CA SER A 73 -6.17 -10.63 7.72
C SER A 73 -6.77 -10.56 9.08
N THR A 74 -7.02 -9.39 9.65
CA THR A 74 -7.72 -9.25 10.93
C THR A 74 -9.17 -9.67 10.77
N ALA A 75 -9.84 -9.36 9.66
CA ALA A 75 -11.14 -9.92 9.32
C ALA A 75 -11.09 -11.46 9.28
N VAL A 76 -10.13 -12.04 8.57
CA VAL A 76 -10.01 -13.51 8.47
C VAL A 76 -9.48 -14.15 9.77
N GLU A 77 -8.69 -13.45 10.57
CA GLU A 77 -8.14 -13.90 11.86
C GLU A 77 -9.18 -13.82 12.97
N LEU A 78 -10.10 -12.85 12.90
CA LEU A 78 -11.32 -12.82 13.67
C LEU A 78 -12.12 -14.12 13.42
N LEU A 79 -12.21 -14.55 12.17
CA LEU A 79 -12.86 -15.82 11.79
C LEU A 79 -12.04 -17.07 12.17
N GLY A 80 -10.71 -16.97 12.11
CA GLY A 80 -9.78 -18.07 12.41
C GLY A 80 -9.68 -18.45 13.89
N LYS A 81 -10.40 -17.75 14.79
CA LYS A 81 -10.64 -18.24 16.17
C LYS A 81 -11.54 -19.49 16.19
N THR A 82 -12.24 -19.74 15.09
CA THR A 82 -13.09 -20.90 14.84
C THR A 82 -12.59 -21.67 13.63
N ASP A 83 -12.94 -22.96 13.55
CA ASP A 83 -12.61 -23.78 12.39
C ASP A 83 -13.43 -23.33 11.17
N LEU A 84 -12.76 -22.65 10.24
CA LEU A 84 -13.37 -22.15 9.01
C LEU A 84 -13.87 -23.25 8.07
N SER A 85 -13.37 -24.49 8.22
CA SER A 85 -13.84 -25.60 7.38
C SER A 85 -15.31 -25.97 7.63
N GLN A 86 -15.83 -25.59 8.80
CA GLN A 86 -17.22 -25.81 9.21
C GLN A 86 -18.10 -24.57 9.02
N GLN A 87 -17.56 -23.48 8.47
CA GLN A 87 -18.30 -22.23 8.30
C GLN A 87 -18.70 -22.00 6.85
N SER A 88 -19.94 -21.56 6.67
CA SER A 88 -20.47 -21.07 5.41
C SER A 88 -20.26 -19.56 5.34
N ILE A 89 -19.58 -19.09 4.29
CA ILE A 89 -19.17 -17.68 4.14
C ILE A 89 -19.73 -17.13 2.84
N MET A 90 -20.48 -16.03 2.91
CA MET A 90 -20.91 -15.28 1.73
C MET A 90 -20.10 -14.00 1.58
N VAL A 91 -19.60 -13.75 0.38
CA VAL A 91 -18.92 -12.50 0.01
C VAL A 91 -19.80 -11.73 -0.96
N LEU A 92 -20.17 -10.51 -0.58
CA LEU A 92 -20.84 -9.55 -1.46
C LEU A 92 -19.77 -8.71 -2.16
N GLY A 93 -19.74 -8.81 -3.48
CA GLY A 93 -18.80 -8.12 -4.35
C GLY A 93 -17.86 -9.07 -5.09
N ALA A 94 -17.36 -8.61 -6.22
CA ALA A 94 -16.37 -9.30 -7.06
C ALA A 94 -15.27 -8.33 -7.55
N GLY A 95 -14.90 -7.40 -6.68
CA GLY A 95 -13.78 -6.49 -6.88
C GLY A 95 -12.47 -7.06 -6.31
N GLU A 96 -11.40 -6.29 -6.42
CA GLU A 96 -10.08 -6.69 -5.91
C GLU A 96 -10.09 -6.98 -4.39
N MET A 97 -10.87 -6.23 -3.61
CA MET A 97 -11.00 -6.46 -2.17
C MET A 97 -11.64 -7.83 -1.88
N ALA A 98 -12.76 -8.13 -2.55
CA ALA A 98 -13.45 -9.41 -2.45
C ALA A 98 -12.55 -10.58 -2.87
N GLU A 99 -11.88 -10.48 -4.02
CA GLU A 99 -10.98 -11.53 -4.51
C GLU A 99 -9.85 -11.83 -3.52
N ASN A 100 -9.22 -10.78 -2.99
CA ASN A 100 -8.15 -10.94 -2.01
C ASN A 100 -8.63 -11.57 -0.71
N CYS A 101 -9.85 -11.21 -0.25
CA CYS A 101 -10.47 -11.80 0.93
C CYS A 101 -10.71 -13.29 0.73
N VAL A 102 -11.34 -13.68 -0.39
CA VAL A 102 -11.60 -15.07 -0.76
C VAL A 102 -10.32 -15.89 -0.81
N ARG A 103 -9.26 -15.39 -1.47
CA ARG A 103 -7.95 -16.07 -1.51
C ARG A 103 -7.38 -16.32 -0.12
N LEU A 104 -7.61 -15.42 0.84
CA LEU A 104 -7.12 -15.58 2.20
C LEU A 104 -7.96 -16.57 3.01
N LEU A 105 -9.28 -16.55 2.84
CA LEU A 105 -10.21 -17.53 3.44
C LEU A 105 -9.84 -18.96 3.03
N LEU A 106 -9.61 -19.19 1.74
CA LEU A 106 -9.18 -20.49 1.22
C LEU A 106 -7.85 -20.94 1.83
N LYS A 107 -6.86 -20.05 1.93
CA LYS A 107 -5.58 -20.35 2.58
C LYS A 107 -5.72 -20.72 4.06
N LYS A 108 -6.81 -20.29 4.70
CA LYS A 108 -7.13 -20.57 6.10
C LYS A 108 -8.09 -21.75 6.28
N GLY A 109 -8.46 -22.43 5.20
CA GLY A 109 -9.22 -23.69 5.24
C GLY A 109 -10.73 -23.54 5.08
N ALA A 110 -11.23 -22.37 4.67
CA ALA A 110 -12.65 -22.23 4.32
C ALA A 110 -13.02 -23.13 3.13
N GLN A 111 -14.12 -23.87 3.26
CA GLN A 111 -14.59 -24.82 2.24
C GLN A 111 -15.89 -24.36 1.56
N SER A 112 -16.78 -23.71 2.30
CA SER A 112 -18.09 -23.26 1.81
C SER A 112 -18.09 -21.75 1.59
N ILE A 113 -17.76 -21.34 0.36
CA ILE A 113 -17.71 -19.92 -0.04
C ILE A 113 -18.75 -19.63 -1.11
N PHE A 114 -19.64 -18.68 -0.83
CA PHE A 114 -20.64 -18.15 -1.74
C PHE A 114 -20.25 -16.74 -2.19
N ILE A 115 -20.34 -16.44 -3.48
CA ILE A 115 -20.02 -15.13 -4.05
C ILE A 115 -21.29 -14.55 -4.65
N SER A 116 -21.66 -13.34 -4.25
CA SER A 116 -22.80 -12.61 -4.81
C SER A 116 -22.37 -11.23 -5.28
N ASN A 117 -22.83 -10.82 -6.45
CA ASN A 117 -22.50 -9.51 -7.03
C ASN A 117 -23.64 -9.03 -7.94
N ARG A 118 -23.84 -7.71 -8.05
CA ARG A 118 -24.89 -7.13 -8.94
C ARG A 118 -24.78 -7.64 -10.38
N SER A 119 -23.55 -7.77 -10.89
CA SER A 119 -23.28 -8.51 -12.13
C SER A 119 -22.99 -9.96 -11.78
N PHE A 120 -23.90 -10.86 -12.16
CA PHE A 120 -23.79 -12.29 -11.91
C PHE A 120 -22.56 -12.89 -12.59
N ASP A 121 -22.23 -12.48 -13.81
CA ASP A 121 -21.04 -12.96 -14.53
C ASP A 121 -19.75 -12.76 -13.74
N ARG A 122 -19.62 -11.62 -13.03
CA ARG A 122 -18.46 -11.36 -12.16
C ARG A 122 -18.45 -12.23 -10.90
N ALA A 123 -19.63 -12.52 -10.34
CA ALA A 123 -19.73 -13.47 -9.22
C ALA A 123 -19.31 -14.88 -9.67
N LEU A 124 -19.81 -15.31 -10.84
CA LEU A 124 -19.49 -16.61 -11.43
C LEU A 124 -18.00 -16.76 -11.74
N ASP A 125 -17.39 -15.75 -12.36
CA ASP A 125 -15.95 -15.74 -12.64
C ASP A 125 -15.12 -15.88 -11.35
N LEU A 126 -15.40 -15.08 -10.32
CA LEU A 126 -14.68 -15.17 -9.05
C LEU A 126 -14.92 -16.52 -8.34
N ALA A 127 -16.17 -16.99 -8.27
CA ALA A 127 -16.54 -18.27 -7.68
C ALA A 127 -15.81 -19.44 -8.38
N THR A 128 -15.77 -19.44 -9.71
CA THR A 128 -15.07 -20.46 -10.49
C THR A 128 -13.58 -20.49 -10.19
N ARG A 129 -12.92 -19.33 -10.10
CA ARG A 129 -11.49 -19.25 -9.76
C ARG A 129 -11.17 -19.74 -8.35
N CYS A 130 -12.11 -19.63 -7.43
CA CYS A 130 -11.90 -19.95 -6.02
C CYS A 130 -12.51 -21.29 -5.58
N GLY A 131 -13.19 -22.01 -6.49
CA GLY A 131 -13.92 -23.22 -6.14
C GLY A 131 -15.13 -22.98 -5.22
N GLY A 132 -15.70 -21.77 -5.25
CA GLY A 132 -16.92 -21.41 -4.53
C GLY A 132 -18.16 -21.49 -5.41
N GLU A 133 -19.28 -21.03 -4.87
CA GLU A 133 -20.59 -21.02 -5.55
C GLU A 133 -21.04 -19.58 -5.82
N ALA A 134 -21.57 -19.31 -7.03
CA ALA A 134 -22.10 -18.00 -7.37
C ALA A 134 -23.59 -17.93 -7.04
N VAL A 135 -23.97 -16.90 -6.28
CA VAL A 135 -25.35 -16.63 -5.88
C VAL A 135 -25.84 -15.37 -6.60
N CYS A 136 -27.01 -15.46 -7.23
CA CYS A 136 -27.68 -14.30 -7.81
C CYS A 136 -27.97 -13.24 -6.73
N PHE A 137 -27.63 -11.97 -7.01
CA PHE A 137 -27.76 -10.91 -6.01
C PHE A 137 -29.18 -10.78 -5.43
N GLY A 138 -30.21 -10.92 -6.26
CA GLY A 138 -31.61 -10.87 -5.80
C GLY A 138 -32.02 -12.01 -4.85
N TYR A 139 -31.25 -13.10 -4.80
CA TYR A 139 -31.48 -14.25 -3.92
C TYR A 139 -30.52 -14.29 -2.73
N CYS A 140 -29.59 -13.34 -2.61
CA CYS A 140 -28.54 -13.44 -1.60
C CYS A 140 -29.08 -13.45 -0.17
N LEU A 141 -30.12 -12.65 0.16
CA LEU A 141 -30.77 -12.67 1.47
C LEU A 141 -31.40 -14.02 1.82
N PHE A 142 -31.94 -14.74 0.84
CA PHE A 142 -32.51 -16.07 1.06
C PHE A 142 -31.41 -17.09 1.35
N GLU A 143 -30.33 -17.08 0.58
CA GLU A 143 -29.17 -17.95 0.81
C GLU A 143 -28.44 -17.61 2.11
N MET A 144 -28.43 -16.34 2.52
CA MET A 144 -27.85 -15.90 3.80
C MET A 144 -28.47 -16.56 5.03
N ARG A 145 -29.60 -17.27 4.94
CA ARG A 145 -30.22 -17.97 6.09
C ARG A 145 -29.35 -19.11 6.62
N ASP A 146 -28.55 -19.73 5.75
CA ASP A 146 -27.70 -20.86 6.12
C ASP A 146 -26.21 -20.47 6.24
N VAL A 147 -25.87 -19.22 5.94
CA VAL A 147 -24.52 -18.65 6.02
C VAL A 147 -24.16 -18.23 7.46
N ASP A 148 -22.93 -18.45 7.90
CA ASP A 148 -22.43 -18.01 9.22
C ASP A 148 -21.86 -16.59 9.19
N VAL A 149 -21.20 -16.26 8.08
CA VAL A 149 -20.42 -15.03 7.92
C VAL A 149 -20.77 -14.36 6.60
N VAL A 150 -21.10 -13.07 6.63
CA VAL A 150 -21.25 -12.26 5.41
C VAL A 150 -20.17 -11.19 5.38
N ILE A 151 -19.46 -11.09 4.27
CA ILE A 151 -18.42 -10.10 4.03
C ILE A 151 -18.87 -9.18 2.89
N ALA A 152 -19.13 -7.92 3.19
CA ALA A 152 -19.40 -6.90 2.18
C ALA A 152 -18.10 -6.23 1.73
N ALA A 153 -17.77 -6.35 0.45
CA ALA A 153 -16.57 -5.79 -0.15
C ALA A 153 -16.89 -5.24 -1.56
N THR A 154 -17.86 -4.33 -1.63
CA THR A 154 -18.30 -3.74 -2.89
C THR A 154 -17.90 -2.27 -3.02
N SER A 155 -18.00 -1.73 -4.24
CA SER A 155 -17.86 -0.30 -4.51
C SER A 155 -19.22 0.42 -4.58
N SER A 156 -20.29 -0.19 -4.06
CA SER A 156 -21.63 0.41 -4.00
C SER A 156 -21.61 1.64 -3.10
N ALA A 157 -22.19 2.74 -3.58
CA ALA A 157 -22.46 3.92 -2.76
C ALA A 157 -23.71 3.76 -1.88
N GLU A 158 -24.51 2.72 -2.13
CA GLU A 158 -25.75 2.41 -1.41
C GLU A 158 -25.52 1.31 -0.37
N THR A 159 -26.24 1.43 0.76
CA THR A 159 -26.43 0.33 1.71
C THR A 159 -27.11 -0.84 1.00
N LEU A 160 -26.49 -2.02 1.07
CA LEU A 160 -26.98 -3.25 0.45
C LEU A 160 -27.80 -4.12 1.41
N LEU A 161 -27.50 -4.03 2.71
CA LEU A 161 -28.21 -4.73 3.78
C LEU A 161 -28.72 -3.70 4.79
N SER A 162 -30.02 -3.42 4.75
CA SER A 162 -30.66 -2.54 5.73
C SER A 162 -30.86 -3.25 7.07
N CYS A 163 -31.11 -2.48 8.14
CA CYS A 163 -31.46 -3.07 9.44
C CYS A 163 -32.70 -3.98 9.34
N ASP A 164 -33.72 -3.58 8.57
CA ASP A 164 -34.95 -4.35 8.37
C ASP A 164 -34.70 -5.66 7.63
N ASP A 165 -33.82 -5.65 6.61
CA ASP A 165 -33.43 -6.86 5.88
C ASP A 165 -32.78 -7.87 6.83
N ILE A 166 -31.86 -7.38 7.67
CA ILE A 166 -31.13 -8.21 8.64
C ILE A 166 -32.07 -8.71 9.74
N GLU A 167 -33.00 -7.89 10.22
CA GLU A 167 -33.98 -8.31 11.21
C GLU A 167 -34.88 -9.44 10.67
N ASN A 168 -35.37 -9.30 9.44
CA ASN A 168 -36.16 -10.33 8.78
C ASN A 168 -35.36 -11.61 8.51
N LEU A 169 -34.10 -11.46 8.11
CA LEU A 169 -33.16 -12.57 7.98
C LEU A 169 -32.98 -13.30 9.31
N MET A 170 -32.76 -12.59 10.43
CA MET A 170 -32.57 -13.20 11.74
C MET A 170 -33.80 -13.99 12.22
N LYS A 171 -35.02 -13.49 11.94
CA LYS A 171 -36.27 -14.24 12.16
C LYS A 171 -36.27 -15.56 11.38
N ALA A 172 -35.90 -15.53 10.09
CA ALA A 172 -35.83 -16.73 9.25
C ALA A 172 -34.74 -17.71 9.71
N ARG A 173 -33.66 -17.20 10.32
CA ARG A 173 -32.54 -17.96 10.89
C ARG A 173 -32.83 -18.54 12.28
N ARG A 174 -34.03 -18.32 12.84
CA ARG A 174 -34.35 -18.66 14.25
C ARG A 174 -33.33 -18.05 15.22
N ASN A 175 -32.88 -16.83 14.94
CA ASN A 175 -31.86 -16.08 15.69
C ASN A 175 -30.50 -16.77 15.84
N ARG A 176 -30.15 -17.69 14.93
CA ARG A 176 -28.80 -18.25 14.84
C ARG A 176 -27.79 -17.15 14.52
N ALA A 177 -26.69 -17.12 15.26
CA ALA A 177 -25.68 -16.06 15.20
C ALA A 177 -25.22 -15.76 13.76
N LEU A 178 -25.02 -14.47 13.48
CA LEU A 178 -24.58 -13.97 12.18
C LEU A 178 -23.47 -12.96 12.38
N LEU A 179 -22.33 -13.21 11.74
CA LEU A 179 -21.20 -12.30 11.71
C LEU A 179 -21.19 -11.53 10.39
N LEU A 180 -21.19 -10.21 10.48
CA LEU A 180 -21.16 -9.28 9.36
C LEU A 180 -19.82 -8.54 9.37
N ILE A 181 -19.13 -8.54 8.24
CA ILE A 181 -17.87 -7.80 8.05
C ILE A 181 -18.06 -6.83 6.88
N ASP A 182 -18.02 -5.54 7.14
CA ASP A 182 -18.16 -4.51 6.11
C ASP A 182 -16.80 -3.87 5.79
N LEU A 183 -16.27 -4.21 4.63
CA LEU A 183 -15.03 -3.69 4.05
C LEU A 183 -15.30 -2.58 3.02
N SER A 184 -16.52 -2.06 2.96
CA SER A 184 -16.96 -1.11 1.92
C SER A 184 -16.95 0.34 2.44
N VAL A 185 -16.59 1.28 1.57
CA VAL A 185 -16.65 2.72 1.83
C VAL A 185 -17.28 3.41 0.62
N PRO A 186 -18.50 3.98 0.72
CA PRO A 186 -19.41 4.01 1.89
C PRO A 186 -19.85 2.61 2.38
N ARG A 187 -20.34 2.54 3.63
CA ARG A 187 -20.78 1.29 4.25
C ARG A 187 -21.92 0.65 3.46
N ASN A 188 -21.87 -0.67 3.31
CA ASN A 188 -22.89 -1.47 2.63
C ASN A 188 -23.83 -2.17 3.61
N ILE A 189 -23.48 -2.19 4.89
CA ILE A 189 -24.29 -2.76 5.97
C ILE A 189 -24.74 -1.61 6.88
N ASP A 190 -26.04 -1.55 7.15
CA ASP A 190 -26.59 -0.57 8.07
C ASP A 190 -26.05 -0.79 9.49
N PRO A 191 -25.34 0.18 10.10
CA PRO A 191 -24.80 0.03 11.44
C PRO A 191 -25.87 -0.15 12.53
N ALA A 192 -27.12 0.25 12.29
CA ALA A 192 -28.22 0.05 13.24
C ALA A 192 -28.48 -1.44 13.53
N ALA A 193 -28.16 -2.32 12.58
CA ALA A 193 -28.29 -3.77 12.76
C ALA A 193 -27.39 -4.34 13.86
N SER A 194 -26.40 -3.59 14.34
CA SER A 194 -25.56 -3.97 15.50
C SER A 194 -26.35 -4.10 16.80
N GLN A 195 -27.56 -3.54 16.87
CA GLN A 195 -28.45 -3.63 18.04
C GLN A 195 -29.30 -4.92 18.04
N LEU A 196 -29.28 -5.68 16.95
CA LEU A 196 -30.03 -6.93 16.84
C LEU A 196 -29.35 -8.06 17.62
N GLU A 197 -30.16 -8.88 18.28
CA GLU A 197 -29.66 -10.02 19.05
C GLU A 197 -28.95 -11.03 18.12
N ASN A 198 -27.81 -11.56 18.58
CA ASN A 198 -26.99 -12.53 17.85
C ASN A 198 -26.45 -12.03 16.49
N VAL A 199 -26.46 -10.72 16.24
CA VAL A 199 -25.76 -10.09 15.12
C VAL A 199 -24.49 -9.42 15.63
N THR A 200 -23.37 -9.68 14.99
CA THR A 200 -22.11 -8.97 15.25
C THR A 200 -21.63 -8.32 13.98
N ILE A 201 -21.27 -7.03 14.04
CA ILE A 201 -20.82 -6.26 12.88
C ILE A 201 -19.42 -5.73 13.15
N TYR A 202 -18.52 -5.91 12.19
CA TYR A 202 -17.23 -5.25 12.14
C TYR A 202 -17.11 -4.45 10.86
N ASN A 203 -16.77 -3.17 10.98
CA ASN A 203 -16.37 -2.35 9.85
C ASN A 203 -14.83 -2.22 9.77
N ILE A 204 -14.33 -1.51 8.76
CA ILE A 204 -12.89 -1.24 8.60
C ILE A 204 -12.27 -0.63 9.86
N ASP A 205 -12.91 0.36 10.48
CA ASP A 205 -12.39 1.06 11.66
C ASP A 205 -12.26 0.09 12.86
N ASP A 206 -13.22 -0.82 13.04
CA ASP A 206 -13.19 -1.81 14.12
C ASP A 206 -12.06 -2.84 13.90
N LEU A 207 -11.87 -3.28 12.65
CA LEU A 207 -10.80 -4.19 12.28
C LEU A 207 -9.42 -3.54 12.46
N GLU A 208 -9.30 -2.25 12.17
CA GLU A 208 -8.09 -1.49 12.48
C GLU A 208 -7.83 -1.42 13.99
N ALA A 209 -8.86 -1.15 14.80
CA ALA A 209 -8.72 -1.10 16.25
C ALA A 209 -8.26 -2.46 16.83
N LEU A 210 -8.83 -3.56 16.33
CA LEU A 210 -8.40 -4.92 16.69
C LEU A 210 -6.95 -5.20 16.28
N ALA A 211 -6.55 -4.78 15.09
CA ALA A 211 -5.17 -4.91 14.63
C ALA A 211 -4.18 -4.10 15.48
N ARG A 212 -4.61 -2.95 16.02
CA ARG A 212 -3.80 -2.09 16.89
C ARG A 212 -3.57 -2.69 18.28
N GLN A 213 -4.41 -3.61 18.77
CA GLN A 213 -4.24 -4.25 20.08
C GLN A 213 -3.00 -5.17 20.18
N GLY A 214 -2.30 -5.46 19.06
CA GLY A 214 -0.96 -6.09 19.04
C GLY A 214 0.23 -5.14 19.35
N ALA A 215 0.02 -4.09 20.14
CA ALA A 215 0.85 -2.87 20.19
C ALA A 215 2.34 -3.06 20.58
N GLN A 216 2.70 -4.01 21.46
CA GLN A 216 4.08 -4.15 21.93
C GLN A 216 5.07 -4.66 20.87
N ALA A 217 4.61 -5.49 19.93
CA ALA A 217 5.43 -5.90 18.80
C ALA A 217 5.62 -4.75 17.81
N ARG A 218 4.58 -3.92 17.64
CA ARG A 218 4.53 -2.81 16.67
C ARG A 218 5.52 -1.68 17.01
N GLU A 219 5.65 -1.32 18.29
CA GLU A 219 6.53 -0.23 18.71
C GLU A 219 8.01 -0.57 18.46
N ARG A 220 8.41 -1.82 18.72
CA ARG A 220 9.76 -2.33 18.41
C ARG A 220 10.04 -2.34 16.90
N GLU A 221 9.03 -2.67 16.10
CA GLU A 221 9.13 -2.63 14.65
C GLU A 221 9.26 -1.20 14.11
N LEU A 222 8.48 -0.25 14.64
CA LEU A 222 8.57 1.17 14.28
C LEU A 222 9.94 1.76 14.62
N ALA A 223 10.47 1.45 15.81
CA ALA A 223 11.82 1.84 16.19
C ALA A 223 12.88 1.29 15.19
N THR A 224 12.70 0.04 14.75
CA THR A 224 13.58 -0.57 13.75
C THR A 224 13.44 0.12 12.38
N CYS A 225 12.23 0.48 11.97
CA CYS A 225 11.98 1.21 10.72
C CYS A 225 12.65 2.58 10.74
N HIS A 226 12.49 3.35 11.82
CA HIS A 226 13.13 4.65 11.99
C HIS A 226 14.66 4.54 11.92
N ARG A 227 15.25 3.52 12.56
CA ARG A 227 16.70 3.29 12.50
C ARG A 227 17.18 3.01 11.07
N ILE A 228 16.44 2.24 10.28
CA ILE A 228 16.77 1.99 8.86
C ILE A 228 16.66 3.29 8.05
N ILE A 229 15.62 4.08 8.26
CA ILE A 229 15.42 5.37 7.57
C ILE A 229 16.57 6.33 7.88
N GLU A 230 16.92 6.53 9.14
CA GLU A 230 18.01 7.44 9.52
C GLU A 230 19.35 6.98 8.92
N ALA A 231 19.63 5.68 8.93
CA ALA A 231 20.85 5.16 8.31
C ALA A 231 20.91 5.43 6.79
N GLN A 232 19.79 5.23 6.08
CA GLN A 232 19.72 5.45 4.64
C GLN A 232 19.74 6.95 4.28
N VAL A 233 19.10 7.80 5.08
CA VAL A 233 19.15 9.26 4.93
C VAL A 233 20.57 9.79 5.16
N ALA A 234 21.24 9.37 6.22
CA ALA A 234 22.62 9.75 6.49
C ALA A 234 23.57 9.31 5.37
N ALA A 235 23.40 8.09 4.85
CA ALA A 235 24.18 7.59 3.72
C ALA A 235 23.91 8.37 2.42
N LEU A 236 22.68 8.84 2.19
CA LEU A 236 22.35 9.70 1.06
C LEU A 236 23.03 11.07 1.19
N ILE A 237 22.90 11.72 2.34
CA ILE A 237 23.47 13.06 2.60
C ILE A 237 24.99 13.03 2.40
N LYS A 238 25.69 12.10 3.06
CA LYS A 238 27.15 11.93 2.92
C LYS A 238 27.59 11.76 1.46
N LYS A 239 26.78 11.05 0.66
CA LYS A 239 27.09 10.82 -0.76
C LYS A 239 26.84 12.08 -1.61
N LEU A 240 25.87 12.91 -1.26
CA LEU A 240 25.62 14.18 -1.94
C LEU A 240 26.70 15.22 -1.59
N GLU A 241 27.12 15.27 -0.32
CA GLU A 241 28.20 16.15 0.15
C GLU A 241 29.52 15.85 -0.55
N SER A 242 29.97 14.59 -0.54
CA SER A 242 31.23 14.19 -1.19
C SER A 242 31.24 14.46 -2.71
N GLU A 243 30.08 14.42 -3.37
CA GLU A 243 29.99 14.78 -4.79
C GLU A 243 29.96 16.29 -5.03
N SER A 244 29.33 17.05 -4.15
CA SER A 244 29.36 18.51 -4.18
C SER A 244 30.79 19.02 -4.00
N GLU A 245 31.53 18.45 -3.05
CA GLU A 245 32.94 18.74 -2.81
C GLU A 245 33.81 18.40 -4.04
N ARG A 246 33.57 17.22 -4.64
CA ARG A 246 34.30 16.80 -5.84
C ARG A 246 33.99 17.71 -7.03
N MET A 247 32.74 18.11 -7.22
CA MET A 247 32.33 19.02 -8.29
C MET A 247 32.97 20.40 -8.11
N THR A 248 32.89 20.96 -6.90
CA THR A 248 33.54 22.23 -6.54
C THR A 248 35.05 22.19 -6.78
N ARG A 249 35.72 21.11 -6.38
CA ARG A 249 37.16 20.94 -6.61
C ARG A 249 37.51 20.82 -8.09
N THR A 250 36.66 20.16 -8.88
CA THR A 250 36.86 20.02 -10.33
C THR A 250 36.62 21.35 -11.06
N ASP A 251 35.63 22.12 -10.64
CA ASP A 251 35.32 23.44 -11.21
C ASP A 251 36.38 24.49 -10.83
N LEU A 252 36.88 24.46 -9.59
CA LEU A 252 38.03 25.28 -9.17
C LEU A 252 39.30 24.91 -9.96
N PHE A 253 39.56 23.63 -10.17
CA PHE A 253 40.70 23.18 -10.97
C PHE A 253 40.57 23.59 -12.44
N ARG A 254 39.37 23.47 -13.04
CA ARG A 254 39.09 23.92 -14.40
C ARG A 254 39.33 25.43 -14.55
N ARG A 255 38.78 26.23 -13.63
CA ARG A 255 38.97 27.69 -13.60
C ARG A 255 40.45 28.08 -13.45
N SER A 256 41.20 27.37 -12.62
CA SER A 256 42.64 27.59 -12.46
C SER A 256 43.42 27.29 -13.75
N LEU A 257 43.04 26.22 -14.47
CA LEU A 257 43.66 25.88 -15.76
C LEU A 257 43.32 26.90 -16.85
N GLU A 258 42.08 27.37 -16.90
CA GLU A 258 41.64 28.44 -17.82
C GLU A 258 42.41 29.74 -17.54
N ALA A 259 42.52 30.15 -16.28
CA ALA A 259 43.28 31.35 -15.88
C ALA A 259 44.79 31.26 -16.18
N THR A 260 45.37 30.05 -16.13
CA THR A 260 46.80 29.85 -16.47
C THR A 260 47.02 29.88 -17.99
N ARG A 261 46.01 29.51 -18.78
CA ARG A 261 46.06 29.49 -20.25
C ARG A 261 46.07 30.90 -20.85
N ASP A 262 45.42 31.86 -20.18
CA ASP A 262 45.39 33.28 -20.55
C ASP A 262 46.69 34.04 -20.22
N ILE A 263 47.67 33.42 -19.54
CA ILE A 263 48.97 34.04 -19.18
C ILE A 263 50.11 33.55 -20.11
N SER A 264 49.79 33.15 -21.35
CA SER A 264 50.82 32.88 -22.36
C SER A 264 51.39 34.20 -22.90
N TYR A 265 52.62 34.53 -22.47
CA TYR A 265 53.41 35.72 -22.83
C TYR A 265 53.42 36.04 -24.35
N PRO A 266 53.40 37.32 -24.76
CA PRO A 266 53.65 37.69 -26.15
C PRO A 266 55.12 37.40 -26.50
N LEU A 267 55.35 36.60 -27.54
CA LEU A 267 56.67 36.43 -28.16
C LEU A 267 57.18 37.80 -28.65
N PRO A 268 58.46 38.16 -28.44
CA PRO A 268 58.99 39.42 -28.92
C PRO A 268 58.97 39.44 -30.46
N THR A 269 58.26 40.40 -31.03
CA THR A 269 58.26 40.67 -32.47
C THR A 269 59.63 41.18 -32.89
N THR A 270 60.37 40.38 -33.65
CA THR A 270 61.55 40.83 -34.40
C THR A 270 61.11 41.74 -35.53
N SER A 271 61.33 43.04 -35.37
CA SER A 271 61.14 44.06 -36.40
C SER A 271 62.40 44.23 -37.25
N GLY A 272 62.22 44.17 -38.58
CA GLY A 272 63.00 44.98 -39.54
C GLY A 272 64.11 44.29 -40.32
N LEU A 273 63.78 43.73 -41.49
CA LEU A 273 64.69 43.68 -42.65
C LEU A 273 65.04 45.12 -43.09
N VAL A 274 66.25 45.32 -43.63
CA VAL A 274 66.50 45.65 -45.06
C VAL A 274 67.97 46.08 -45.21
N ALA A 275 68.73 45.29 -45.97
CA ALA A 275 69.98 45.71 -46.59
C ALA A 275 69.67 46.52 -47.85
N GLN A 276 70.33 47.66 -48.04
CA GLN A 276 70.38 48.37 -49.32
C GLN A 276 71.70 48.05 -50.04
N PRO A 277 71.71 47.99 -51.39
CA PRO A 277 72.89 47.62 -52.16
C PRO A 277 73.70 48.84 -52.61
N SER A 278 75.01 48.74 -52.54
CA SER A 278 76.00 49.23 -53.53
C SER A 278 77.32 48.51 -53.27
#